data_AF-A0A379GI26-F1
#
_entry.id   AF-A0A379GI26-F1
#
_cell.length_a   1.000
_cell.length_b   1.000
_cell.length_c   1.000
_cell.angle_alpha   90.00
_cell.angle_beta   90.00
_cell.angle_gamma   90.00
#
_symmetry.space_group_name_H-M   'P 1'
#
loop_
_entity.id
_entity.type
_entity.pdbx_description
1 polymer ?
#
loop_
_entity_poly.entity_id
_entity_poly.type
_entity_poly.pdbx_seq_one_letter_code
_entity_poly.pdbx_strand_id
1 'polypeptide(L)'
;MFHKEYSAVFDGDETWQSLKIQDTPVYAWQPDSTYIRHPPFFEGMTKTPEAIKDIHQASILAILGDSVTTDHISPAGNIKADSPAGRYLREHGVEPKDFNSYGSRRGNHEVMMRGTFANIRIRNEMVPGIEGGFTKHIPTGETLAIYDAGDALSARKYAFSHYCR
;
A
#
# COMPACT_ATOMS: atom_id res chain seq x y z
N MET A 1 1.50 33.27 -28.93
CA MET A 1 2.34 32.46 -28.01
C MET A 1 1.46 31.48 -27.24
N PHE A 2 0.58 31.91 -26.34
CA PHE A 2 -0.32 31.00 -25.60
C PHE A 2 -1.22 30.12 -26.47
N HIS A 3 -1.82 30.65 -27.56
CA HIS A 3 -2.68 29.83 -28.42
C HIS A 3 -1.97 28.63 -29.06
N LYS A 4 -0.67 28.75 -29.36
CA LYS A 4 0.15 27.69 -29.98
C LYS A 4 0.51 26.60 -28.97
N GLU A 5 0.85 26.97 -27.75
CA GLU A 5 1.17 26.02 -26.68
C GLU A 5 -0.07 25.24 -26.22
N TYR A 6 -1.23 25.92 -26.11
CA TYR A 6 -2.48 25.25 -25.76
C TYR A 6 -3.03 24.35 -26.87
N SER A 7 -2.75 24.64 -28.14
CA SER A 7 -3.17 23.76 -29.25
C SER A 7 -2.38 22.46 -29.32
N ALA A 8 -1.16 22.42 -28.77
CA ALA A 8 -0.25 21.27 -28.87
C ALA A 8 -0.06 20.52 -27.55
N VAL A 9 -0.71 20.94 -26.45
CA VAL A 9 -0.48 20.39 -25.11
C VAL A 9 -0.84 18.90 -24.99
N PHE A 10 -1.70 18.40 -25.90
CA PHE A 10 -2.13 17.01 -25.94
C PHE A 10 -1.35 16.15 -26.95
N ASP A 11 -0.54 16.77 -27.82
CA ASP A 11 0.19 16.03 -28.86
C ASP A 11 1.30 15.18 -28.23
N GLY A 12 1.89 15.65 -27.11
CA GLY A 12 3.04 15.00 -26.48
C GLY A 12 4.30 15.06 -27.35
N ASP A 13 5.39 14.47 -26.86
CA ASP A 13 6.63 14.31 -27.64
C ASP A 13 6.62 13.00 -28.45
N GLU A 14 7.67 12.76 -29.25
CA GLU A 14 7.81 11.54 -30.03
C GLU A 14 7.78 10.29 -29.13
N THR A 15 8.34 10.37 -27.92
CA THR A 15 8.31 9.29 -26.92
C THR A 15 6.87 8.94 -26.54
N TRP A 16 6.07 9.94 -26.20
CA TRP A 16 4.66 9.79 -25.82
C TRP A 16 3.84 9.17 -26.96
N GLN A 17 4.01 9.68 -28.18
CA GLN A 17 3.29 9.18 -29.36
C GLN A 17 3.71 7.76 -29.76
N SER A 18 4.95 7.36 -29.45
CA SER A 18 5.46 6.02 -29.75
C SER A 18 4.93 4.91 -28.82
N LEU A 19 4.25 5.27 -27.72
CA LEU A 19 3.73 4.30 -26.77
C LEU A 19 2.66 3.42 -27.40
N LYS A 20 2.89 2.11 -27.34
CA LYS A 20 1.91 1.12 -27.82
C LYS A 20 0.76 1.03 -26.82
N ILE A 21 -0.44 1.33 -27.27
CA ILE A 21 -1.67 1.16 -26.50
C ILE A 21 -2.50 0.01 -27.07
N GLN A 22 -3.28 -0.65 -26.22
CA GLN A 22 -4.31 -1.57 -26.63
C GLN A 22 -5.64 -0.81 -26.61
N ASP A 23 -6.34 -0.76 -27.74
CA ASP A 23 -7.67 -0.14 -27.81
C ASP A 23 -8.72 -1.12 -27.28
N THR A 24 -8.78 -1.25 -25.96
CA THR A 24 -9.72 -2.15 -25.26
C THR A 24 -10.51 -1.39 -24.21
N PRO A 25 -11.81 -1.71 -24.03
CA PRO A 25 -12.63 -1.05 -23.01
C PRO A 25 -12.25 -1.48 -21.58
N VAL A 26 -11.50 -2.57 -21.43
CA VAL A 26 -11.03 -3.11 -20.15
C VAL A 26 -9.51 -3.22 -20.17
N TYR A 27 -8.87 -2.82 -19.08
CA TYR A 27 -7.42 -2.88 -18.93
C TYR A 27 -6.93 -4.34 -18.82
N ALA A 28 -5.94 -4.70 -19.64
CA ALA A 28 -5.29 -6.01 -19.59
C ALA A 28 -4.27 -6.06 -18.44
N TRP A 29 -4.73 -6.50 -17.27
CA TRP A 29 -3.87 -6.64 -16.09
C TRP A 29 -2.74 -7.64 -16.33
N GLN A 30 -1.51 -7.21 -16.06
CA GLN A 30 -0.31 -8.04 -16.18
C GLN A 30 0.03 -8.64 -14.81
N PRO A 31 -0.01 -9.99 -14.64
CA PRO A 31 0.19 -10.63 -13.34
C PRO A 31 1.59 -10.46 -12.74
N ASP A 32 2.59 -10.12 -13.56
CA ASP A 32 3.98 -9.90 -13.17
C ASP A 32 4.32 -8.41 -12.98
N SER A 33 3.41 -7.48 -13.31
CA SER A 33 3.67 -6.06 -13.19
C SER A 33 3.91 -5.66 -11.73
N THR A 34 5.01 -4.96 -11.48
CA THR A 34 5.32 -4.40 -10.16
C THR A 34 4.87 -2.94 -10.02
N TYR A 35 4.25 -2.36 -11.05
CA TYR A 35 3.75 -0.99 -11.06
C TYR A 35 2.22 -0.88 -11.05
N ILE A 36 1.53 -1.76 -11.78
CA ILE A 36 0.08 -1.72 -11.95
C ILE A 36 -0.49 -3.09 -11.55
N ARG A 37 -1.30 -3.14 -10.49
CA ARG A 37 -1.94 -4.36 -9.98
C ARG A 37 -3.45 -4.16 -9.84
N HIS A 38 -4.22 -5.18 -10.20
CA HIS A 38 -5.68 -5.18 -10.00
C HIS A 38 -5.99 -5.18 -8.51
N PRO A 39 -6.62 -4.13 -7.95
CA PRO A 39 -6.88 -4.05 -6.51
C PRO A 39 -8.12 -4.86 -6.11
N PRO A 40 -8.15 -5.42 -4.88
CA PRO A 40 -9.23 -6.28 -4.42
C PRO A 40 -10.48 -5.52 -3.94
N PHE A 41 -10.57 -4.20 -4.16
CA PHE A 41 -11.60 -3.34 -3.55
C PHE A 41 -13.04 -3.76 -3.87
N PHE A 42 -13.24 -4.41 -5.02
CA PHE A 42 -14.56 -4.84 -5.50
C PHE A 42 -14.75 -6.35 -5.40
N GLU A 43 -13.79 -7.09 -4.86
CA GLU A 43 -13.92 -8.53 -4.68
C GLU A 43 -15.02 -8.84 -3.65
N GLY A 44 -15.97 -9.68 -4.04
CA GLY A 44 -17.14 -10.01 -3.19
C GLY A 44 -18.19 -8.90 -3.07
N MET A 45 -18.04 -7.76 -3.78
CA MET A 45 -19.02 -6.68 -3.72
C MET A 45 -20.33 -7.07 -4.42
N THR A 46 -21.44 -6.95 -3.69
CA THR A 46 -22.80 -7.20 -4.19
C THR A 46 -23.49 -5.88 -4.55
N LYS A 47 -24.53 -5.96 -5.41
CA LYS A 47 -25.33 -4.78 -5.80
C LYS A 47 -26.04 -4.11 -4.61
N THR A 48 -26.45 -4.92 -3.64
CA THR A 48 -27.12 -4.46 -2.42
C THR A 48 -26.15 -4.62 -1.26
N PRO A 49 -25.73 -3.54 -0.59
CA PRO A 49 -24.79 -3.62 0.52
C PRO A 49 -25.38 -4.40 1.69
N GLU A 50 -24.53 -5.12 2.42
CA GLU A 50 -24.93 -5.74 3.69
C GLU A 50 -25.28 -4.67 4.73
N ALA A 51 -26.09 -5.05 5.72
CA ALA A 51 -26.35 -4.21 6.87
C ALA A 51 -25.04 -3.96 7.65
N ILE A 52 -24.90 -2.74 8.19
CA ILE A 52 -23.77 -2.37 9.06
C ILE A 52 -23.79 -3.27 10.30
N LYS A 53 -22.63 -3.79 10.68
CA LYS A 53 -22.43 -4.65 11.84
C LYS A 53 -21.46 -3.98 12.81
N ASP A 54 -21.66 -4.26 14.09
CA ASP A 54 -20.75 -3.80 15.14
C ASP A 54 -19.36 -4.46 15.00
N ILE A 55 -18.32 -3.72 15.37
CA ILE A 55 -16.96 -4.22 15.44
C ILE A 55 -16.69 -4.71 16.87
N HIS A 56 -16.51 -6.02 17.02
CA HIS A 56 -16.16 -6.63 18.30
C HIS A 56 -14.71 -7.13 18.30
N GLN A 57 -14.07 -7.09 19.47
CA GLN A 57 -12.74 -7.68 19.71
C GLN A 57 -11.63 -7.16 18.75
N ALA A 58 -11.74 -5.91 18.30
CA ALA A 58 -10.69 -5.28 17.51
C ALA A 58 -9.40 -5.11 18.33
N SER A 59 -8.26 -5.37 17.70
CA SER A 59 -6.95 -5.08 18.26
C SER A 59 -6.50 -3.69 17.81
N ILE A 60 -5.88 -2.95 18.73
CA ILE A 60 -5.26 -1.66 18.40
C ILE A 60 -4.00 -1.93 17.56
N LEU A 61 -3.94 -1.36 16.35
CA LEU A 61 -2.78 -1.52 15.46
C LEU A 61 -1.68 -0.51 15.77
N ALA A 62 -2.03 0.73 16.08
CA ALA A 62 -1.11 1.80 16.43
C ALA A 62 -1.81 2.83 17.33
N ILE A 63 -1.06 3.44 18.25
CA ILE A 63 -1.51 4.60 19.03
C ILE A 63 -0.58 5.74 18.63
N LEU A 64 -1.11 6.72 17.93
CA LEU A 64 -0.34 7.84 17.40
C LEU A 64 -0.67 9.11 18.18
N GLY A 65 0.33 9.95 18.38
CA GLY A 65 0.15 11.27 18.99
C GLY A 65 -0.44 12.30 18.03
N ASP A 66 -0.25 13.57 18.36
CA ASP A 66 -0.74 14.68 17.54
C ASP A 66 0.10 14.92 16.28
N SER A 67 -0.46 15.72 15.35
CA SER A 67 0.23 16.17 14.12
C SER A 67 0.69 15.04 13.18
N VAL A 68 -0.05 13.93 13.15
CA VAL A 68 0.13 12.88 12.15
C VAL A 68 -0.39 13.39 10.79
N THR A 69 0.54 13.64 9.86
CA THR A 69 0.21 14.08 8.50
C THR A 69 -0.09 12.89 7.59
N THR A 70 -0.67 13.16 6.42
CA THR A 70 -0.87 12.13 5.39
C THR A 70 0.44 11.55 4.88
N ASP A 71 1.56 12.27 4.97
CA ASP A 71 2.88 11.73 4.62
C ASP A 71 3.39 10.72 5.67
N HIS A 72 3.00 10.86 6.94
CA HIS A 72 3.23 9.81 7.94
C HIS A 72 2.41 8.55 7.64
N ILE A 73 1.16 8.72 7.20
CA ILE A 73 0.23 7.62 6.91
C ILE A 73 0.59 6.91 5.59
N SER A 74 0.92 7.67 4.54
CA SER A 74 1.22 7.17 3.19
C SER A 74 2.41 7.93 2.61
N PRO A 75 3.66 7.56 2.97
CA PRO A 75 4.85 8.23 2.46
C PRO A 75 4.93 8.12 0.94
N ALA A 76 5.44 9.17 0.29
CA ALA A 76 5.66 9.17 -1.16
C ALA A 76 7.13 8.90 -1.56
N GLY A 77 8.06 8.94 -0.60
CA GLY A 77 9.50 8.89 -0.82
C GLY A 77 10.10 7.49 -1.04
N ASN A 78 11.37 7.34 -0.69
CA ASN A 78 12.16 6.13 -0.95
C ASN A 78 11.63 4.91 -0.18
N ILE A 79 11.71 3.75 -0.84
CA ILE A 79 11.39 2.44 -0.25
C ILE A 79 12.69 1.85 0.33
N LYS A 80 12.73 1.58 1.64
CA LYS A 80 13.89 0.93 2.27
C LYS A 80 13.92 -0.56 1.92
N ALA A 81 15.12 -1.12 1.69
CA ALA A 81 15.27 -2.52 1.27
C ALA A 81 14.85 -3.55 2.32
N ASP A 82 14.97 -3.22 3.59
CA ASP A 82 14.55 -4.04 4.73
C ASP A 82 13.07 -3.86 5.09
N SER A 83 12.38 -2.86 4.54
CA SER A 83 10.95 -2.64 4.75
C SER A 83 10.09 -3.75 4.14
N PRO A 84 8.83 -3.94 4.60
CA PRO A 84 7.91 -4.90 3.99
C PRO A 84 7.77 -4.72 2.46
N ALA A 85 7.66 -3.48 1.99
CA ALA A 85 7.58 -3.19 0.55
C ALA A 85 8.87 -3.55 -0.19
N GLY A 86 10.04 -3.30 0.41
CA GLY A 86 11.33 -3.68 -0.14
C GLY A 86 11.56 -5.20 -0.20
N ARG A 87 11.04 -5.96 0.77
CA ARG A 87 11.03 -7.43 0.72
C ARG A 87 10.14 -7.94 -0.42
N TYR A 88 8.91 -7.44 -0.49
CA TYR A 88 7.97 -7.77 -1.57
C TYR A 88 8.57 -7.51 -2.96
N LEU A 89 9.17 -6.34 -3.18
CA LEU A 89 9.76 -6.01 -4.47
C LEU A 89 10.93 -6.95 -4.85
N ARG A 90 11.78 -7.33 -3.88
CA ARG A 90 12.86 -8.31 -4.11
C ARG A 90 12.34 -9.71 -4.42
N GLU A 91 11.30 -10.15 -3.71
CA GLU A 91 10.64 -11.43 -3.98
C GLU A 91 10.04 -11.47 -5.40
N HIS A 92 9.71 -10.30 -5.96
CA HIS A 92 9.24 -10.13 -7.34
C HIS A 92 10.36 -9.75 -8.33
N GLY A 93 11.62 -9.97 -7.97
CA GLY A 93 12.78 -9.81 -8.86
C GLY A 93 13.23 -8.37 -9.11
N VAL A 94 12.76 -7.39 -8.33
CA VAL A 94 13.19 -5.99 -8.46
C VAL A 94 14.41 -5.74 -7.57
N GLU A 95 15.49 -5.24 -8.16
CA GLU A 95 16.69 -4.86 -7.40
C GLU A 95 16.48 -3.56 -6.62
N PRO A 96 17.17 -3.33 -5.48
CA PRO A 96 16.99 -2.12 -4.68
C PRO A 96 17.18 -0.80 -5.43
N LYS A 97 18.08 -0.75 -6.42
CA LYS A 97 18.29 0.43 -7.27
C LYS A 97 17.06 0.78 -8.13
N ASP A 98 16.20 -0.20 -8.39
CA ASP A 98 15.03 -0.12 -9.26
C ASP A 98 13.71 -0.07 -8.48
N PHE A 99 13.75 0.00 -7.14
CA PHE A 99 12.54 0.14 -6.32
C PHE A 99 11.74 1.40 -6.65
N ASN A 100 12.43 2.47 -7.06
CA ASN A 100 11.85 3.79 -7.25
C ASN A 100 11.22 4.28 -5.92
N SER A 101 10.23 5.16 -5.98
CA SER A 101 9.56 5.74 -4.81
C SER A 101 8.19 5.12 -4.55
N TYR A 102 7.66 5.23 -3.33
CA TYR A 102 6.26 4.88 -3.06
C TYR A 102 5.29 5.64 -3.97
N GLY A 103 5.57 6.92 -4.28
CA GLY A 103 4.79 7.71 -5.22
C GLY A 103 4.69 7.08 -6.61
N SER A 104 5.79 6.53 -7.13
CA SER A 104 5.83 5.85 -8.42
C SER A 104 5.07 4.52 -8.44
N ARG A 105 4.87 3.90 -7.27
CA ARG A 105 4.24 2.58 -7.10
C ARG A 105 2.76 2.65 -6.73
N ARG A 106 2.12 3.82 -6.84
CA ARG A 106 0.71 4.04 -6.47
C ARG A 106 -0.31 3.16 -7.20
N GLY A 107 0.02 2.68 -8.40
CA GLY A 107 -0.81 1.71 -9.12
C GLY A 107 -0.72 0.27 -8.60
N ASN A 108 0.15 0.00 -7.61
CA ASN A 108 0.36 -1.30 -7.02
C ASN A 108 -0.04 -1.28 -5.53
N HIS A 109 -1.27 -1.74 -5.25
CA HIS A 109 -1.80 -1.78 -3.89
C HIS A 109 -0.98 -2.67 -2.93
N GLU A 110 -0.29 -3.71 -3.41
CA GLU A 110 0.57 -4.55 -2.57
C GLU A 110 1.76 -3.75 -1.99
N VAL A 111 2.35 -2.86 -2.80
CA VAL A 111 3.41 -1.96 -2.34
C VAL A 111 2.83 -0.88 -1.43
N MET A 112 1.68 -0.32 -1.78
CA MET A 112 1.07 0.78 -1.01
C MET A 112 0.58 0.35 0.37
N MET A 113 -0.01 -0.84 0.51
CA MET A 113 -0.39 -1.40 1.82
C MET A 113 0.85 -1.61 2.69
N ARG A 114 1.93 -2.15 2.11
CA ARG A 114 3.23 -2.34 2.79
C ARG A 114 3.94 -1.04 3.15
N GLY A 115 3.64 0.03 2.41
CA GLY A 115 4.12 1.38 2.67
C GLY A 115 3.27 2.17 3.67
N THR A 116 2.08 1.68 4.03
CA THR A 116 1.18 2.38 4.94
C THR A 116 1.80 2.43 6.34
N PHE A 117 1.89 3.64 6.89
CA PHE A 117 2.63 3.98 8.11
C PHE A 117 4.12 3.65 8.08
N ALA A 118 4.74 3.43 6.92
CA ALA A 118 6.18 3.10 6.82
C ALA A 118 7.11 4.34 6.89
N ASN A 119 6.56 5.53 7.15
CA ASN A 119 7.35 6.75 7.24
C ASN A 119 8.38 6.63 8.38
N ILE A 120 9.62 7.04 8.12
CA ILE A 120 10.72 6.91 9.09
C ILE A 120 10.58 7.80 10.33
N ARG A 121 9.70 8.81 10.30
CA ARG A 121 9.50 9.78 11.37
C ARG A 121 8.19 9.56 12.16
N ILE A 122 7.39 8.57 11.77
CA ILE A 122 6.18 8.28 12.53
C ILE A 122 6.57 7.77 13.93
N ARG A 123 5.83 8.19 14.94
CA ARG A 123 6.02 7.80 16.34
C ARG A 123 4.75 7.11 16.83
N ASN A 124 4.93 5.96 17.44
CA ASN A 124 3.84 5.13 17.95
C ASN A 124 4.04 4.91 19.45
N GLU A 125 3.07 5.35 20.24
CA GLU A 125 3.09 5.26 21.72
C GLU A 125 3.14 3.79 22.21
N MET A 126 2.79 2.84 21.34
CA MET A 126 2.89 1.40 21.65
C MET A 126 4.34 0.90 21.72
N VAL A 127 5.31 1.64 21.15
CA VAL A 127 6.73 1.29 21.07
C VAL A 127 7.60 2.52 21.42
N PRO A 128 7.59 2.98 22.67
CA PRO A 128 8.25 4.23 23.07
C PRO A 128 9.76 4.19 22.77
N GLY A 129 10.27 5.28 22.23
CA GLY A 129 11.69 5.42 21.85
C GLY A 129 12.04 4.85 20.46
N ILE A 130 11.09 4.23 19.75
CA ILE A 130 11.29 3.74 18.39
C ILE A 130 10.58 4.69 17.41
N GLU A 131 11.36 5.26 16.49
CA GLU A 131 10.82 5.99 15.33
C GLU A 131 10.72 5.08 14.10
N GLY A 132 9.72 5.32 13.27
CA GLY A 132 9.45 4.56 12.06
C GLY A 132 8.18 3.73 12.16
N GLY A 133 7.86 3.04 11.06
CA GLY A 133 6.62 2.28 10.89
C GLY A 133 6.54 0.98 11.68
N PHE A 134 6.73 1.06 13.00
CA PHE A 134 6.74 -0.07 13.92
C PHE A 134 5.57 0.01 14.91
N THR A 135 5.16 -1.16 15.39
CA THR A 135 4.15 -1.28 16.43
C THR A 135 4.40 -2.51 17.30
N LYS A 136 3.73 -2.55 18.45
CA LYS A 136 3.70 -3.72 19.31
C LYS A 136 2.55 -4.62 18.89
N HIS A 137 2.85 -5.81 18.41
CA HIS A 137 1.84 -6.81 18.09
C HIS A 137 1.22 -7.33 19.39
N ILE A 138 0.03 -6.83 19.75
CA ILE A 138 -0.63 -7.09 21.05
C ILE A 138 -0.65 -8.58 21.45
N PRO A 139 -0.96 -9.54 20.56
CA PRO A 139 -0.97 -10.95 20.92
C PRO A 139 0.38 -11.53 21.36
N THR A 140 1.49 -11.15 20.71
CA THR A 140 2.82 -11.73 20.98
C THR A 140 3.71 -10.82 21.83
N GLY A 141 3.40 -9.52 21.87
CA GLY A 141 4.22 -8.50 22.52
C GLY A 141 5.43 -8.06 21.71
N GLU A 142 5.66 -8.64 20.54
CA GLU A 142 6.81 -8.34 19.66
C GLU A 142 6.66 -6.99 18.98
N THR A 143 7.78 -6.32 18.75
CA THR A 143 7.85 -5.13 17.90
C THR A 143 7.98 -5.56 16.44
N LEU A 144 6.99 -5.24 15.61
CA LEU A 144 6.95 -5.57 14.18
C LEU A 144 6.73 -4.31 13.36
N ALA A 145 7.00 -4.39 12.05
CA ALA A 145 6.50 -3.36 11.14
C ALA A 145 4.96 -3.35 11.17
N ILE A 146 4.34 -2.16 11.03
CA ILE A 146 2.87 -2.02 11.13
C ILE A 146 2.15 -2.91 10.11
N TYR A 147 2.67 -3.01 8.89
CA TYR A 147 2.14 -3.94 7.88
C TYR A 147 2.16 -5.39 8.36
N ASP A 148 3.30 -5.88 8.85
CA ASP A 148 3.47 -7.26 9.29
C ASP A 148 2.55 -7.59 10.49
N ALA A 149 2.37 -6.62 11.42
CA ALA A 149 1.42 -6.75 12.53
C ALA A 149 -0.04 -6.80 12.04
N GLY A 150 -0.40 -5.96 11.05
CA GLY A 150 -1.74 -5.95 10.46
C GLY A 150 -2.07 -7.24 9.72
N ASP A 151 -1.10 -7.79 8.99
CA ASP A 151 -1.23 -9.08 8.30
C ASP A 151 -1.41 -10.24 9.29
N ALA A 152 -0.60 -10.30 10.35
CA ALA A 152 -0.72 -11.30 11.41
C ALA A 152 -2.08 -11.27 12.13
N LEU A 153 -2.60 -10.06 12.43
CA LEU A 153 -3.93 -9.89 13.03
C LEU A 153 -5.04 -10.36 12.09
N SER A 154 -4.90 -10.10 10.79
CA SER A 154 -5.87 -10.50 9.77
C SER A 154 -5.92 -12.02 9.59
N ALA A 155 -4.77 -12.68 9.51
CA ALA A 155 -4.66 -14.14 9.40
C ALA A 155 -5.35 -14.86 10.57
N ARG A 156 -5.25 -14.31 11.79
CA ARG A 156 -5.89 -14.89 12.99
C ARG A 156 -7.42 -14.89 12.92
N LYS A 157 -8.02 -13.86 12.29
CA LYS A 157 -9.48 -13.79 12.09
C LYS A 157 -9.97 -14.97 11.23
N TYR A 158 -9.20 -15.34 10.20
CA TYR A 158 -9.51 -16.49 9.35
C TYR A 158 -9.30 -17.83 10.07
N ALA A 159 -8.26 -17.96 10.89
CA ALA A 159 -8.02 -19.17 11.68
C ALA A 159 -9.13 -19.44 12.72
N PHE A 160 -9.64 -18.39 13.38
CA PHE A 160 -10.72 -18.54 14.36
C PHE A 160 -12.07 -18.88 13.70
N SER A 161 -12.35 -18.30 12.53
CA SER A 161 -13.56 -18.63 11.75
C SER A 161 -13.60 -20.08 11.26
N HIS A 162 -12.45 -20.75 11.12
CA HIS A 162 -12.38 -22.15 10.69
C HIS A 162 -12.51 -23.15 11.84
N TYR A 163 -12.17 -22.76 13.08
CA TYR A 163 -12.27 -23.62 14.27
C TYR A 163 -13.62 -23.55 14.99
N CYS A 164 -14.45 -22.52 14.72
CA CYS A 164 -15.79 -22.37 15.31
C CYS A 164 -16.93 -22.82 14.39
N ARG A 165 -16.71 -23.80 13.50
CA ARG A 165 -17.78 -24.50 12.77
C ARG A 165 -17.93 -25.93 13.25
#